data_AF-A0A969SJG7-F1
#
_entry.id   AF-A0A969SJG7-F1
#
_cell.length_a   1.000
_cell.length_b   1.000
_cell.length_c   1.000
_cell.angle_alpha   90.00
_cell.angle_beta   90.00
_cell.angle_gamma   90.00
#
_symmetry.space_group_name_H-M   'P 1'
#
loop_
_entity.id
_entity.type
_entity.pdbx_description
1 polymer ?
#
loop_
_entity_poly.entity_id
_entity_poly.type
_entity_poly.pdbx_seq_one_letter_code
_entity_poly.pdbx_strand_id
1 'polypeptide(L)'
;MLGEEFTRWFLAAFFTGVAGFYTLSILIKKRKRGVSPVTPGAAGSEHFWNHRSFVVCRAAIWLACVARVPFPSIDRWLVPIPFLWAGKVMMFGVFLLAASFVSIVLIHIFMRQEWHSGIDPERPRRLITTGPFALSRNPTFVCIQLAQVGFFSRCRRCLR
;
A
#
# COMPACT_ATOMS: atom_id res chain seq x y z
N MET A 1 -16.91 18.78 -7.00
CA MET A 1 -17.44 17.85 -8.02
C MET A 1 -16.33 17.20 -8.84
N LEU A 2 -15.71 17.84 -9.84
CA LEU A 2 -14.77 17.15 -10.75
C LEU A 2 -13.53 16.53 -10.05
N GLY A 3 -12.97 17.24 -9.04
CA GLY A 3 -11.84 16.73 -8.27
C GLY A 3 -12.19 15.56 -7.33
N GLU A 4 -13.42 15.48 -6.83
CA GLU A 4 -13.89 14.40 -5.95
C GLU A 4 -14.23 13.15 -6.76
N GLU A 5 -14.81 13.31 -7.95
CA GLU A 5 -14.99 12.20 -8.88
C GLU A 5 -13.63 11.60 -9.28
N PHE A 6 -12.71 12.45 -9.75
CA PHE A 6 -11.33 12.05 -10.05
C PHE A 6 -10.67 11.30 -8.89
N THR A 7 -10.94 11.76 -7.66
CA THR A 7 -10.44 11.13 -6.45
C THR A 7 -10.83 9.68 -6.28
N ARG A 8 -12.13 9.42 -6.33
CA ARG A 8 -12.65 8.10 -6.00
C ARG A 8 -12.15 7.09 -7.02
N TRP A 9 -12.20 7.47 -8.30
CA TRP A 9 -11.67 6.66 -9.39
C TRP A 9 -10.15 6.44 -9.27
N PHE A 10 -9.37 7.49 -8.98
CA PHE A 10 -7.93 7.37 -8.78
C PHE A 10 -7.59 6.40 -7.64
N LEU A 11 -8.22 6.54 -6.47
CA LEU A 11 -7.94 5.68 -5.31
C LEU A 11 -8.33 4.23 -5.58
N ALA A 12 -9.49 4.00 -6.20
CA ALA A 12 -9.93 2.65 -6.58
C ALA A 12 -8.94 2.01 -7.56
N ALA A 13 -8.55 2.73 -8.60
CA ALA A 13 -7.56 2.26 -9.58
C ALA A 13 -6.19 2.01 -8.93
N PHE A 14 -5.73 2.94 -8.09
CA PHE A 14 -4.46 2.87 -7.40
C PHE A 14 -4.36 1.65 -6.49
N PHE A 15 -5.30 1.46 -5.55
CA PHE A 15 -5.25 0.31 -4.64
C PHE A 15 -5.48 -1.02 -5.36
N THR A 16 -6.24 -1.03 -6.45
CA THR A 16 -6.36 -2.22 -7.32
C THR A 16 -5.04 -2.53 -8.02
N GLY A 17 -4.34 -1.51 -8.54
CA GLY A 17 -3.00 -1.65 -9.11
C GLY A 17 -1.98 -2.16 -8.10
N VAL A 18 -2.00 -1.62 -6.87
CA VAL A 18 -1.17 -2.11 -5.75
C VAL A 18 -1.49 -3.57 -5.44
N ALA A 19 -2.78 -3.93 -5.30
CA ALA A 19 -3.19 -5.30 -5.03
C ALA A 19 -2.74 -6.26 -6.14
N GLY A 20 -2.90 -5.86 -7.41
CA GLY A 20 -2.45 -6.61 -8.57
C GLY A 20 -0.93 -6.78 -8.60
N PHE A 21 -0.16 -5.70 -8.41
CA PHE A 21 1.30 -5.74 -8.38
C PHE A 21 1.84 -6.71 -7.32
N TYR A 22 1.33 -6.63 -6.09
CA TYR A 22 1.76 -7.53 -5.01
C TYR A 22 1.35 -8.98 -5.26
N THR A 23 0.10 -9.22 -5.68
CA THR A 23 -0.39 -10.57 -5.98
C THR A 23 0.43 -11.22 -7.09
N LEU A 24 0.67 -10.49 -8.18
CA LEU A 24 1.45 -10.97 -9.30
C LEU A 24 2.92 -11.21 -8.91
N SER A 25 3.53 -10.29 -8.16
CA SER A 25 4.91 -10.44 -7.67
C SER A 25 5.08 -11.68 -6.80
N ILE A 26 4.11 -11.96 -5.91
CA ILE A 26 4.11 -13.15 -5.06
C ILE A 26 3.93 -14.41 -5.92
N LEU A 27 2.96 -14.42 -6.85
CA LEU A 27 2.67 -15.57 -7.69
C LEU A 27 3.85 -15.92 -8.61
N ILE A 28 4.47 -14.93 -9.26
CA ILE A 28 5.65 -15.13 -10.12
C ILE A 28 6.80 -15.70 -9.29
N LYS A 29 7.08 -15.15 -8.11
CA LYS A 29 8.17 -15.63 -7.24
C LYS A 29 7.89 -17.03 -6.71
N LYS A 30 6.65 -17.34 -6.33
CA LYS A 30 6.20 -18.67 -5.93
C LYS A 30 6.39 -19.67 -7.08
N ARG A 31 5.95 -19.33 -8.29
CA ARG A 31 6.11 -20.20 -9.48
C ARG A 31 7.57 -20.45 -9.83
N LYS A 32 8.43 -19.44 -9.75
CA LYS A 32 9.86 -19.56 -10.07
C LYS A 32 10.66 -20.38 -9.05
N ARG A 33 10.19 -20.46 -7.80
CA ARG A 33 10.97 -21.03 -6.68
C ARG A 33 10.34 -22.26 -6.02
N GLY A 34 9.09 -22.60 -6.36
CA GLY A 34 8.31 -23.64 -5.69
C GLY A 34 7.83 -23.28 -4.28
N VAL A 35 8.45 -22.29 -3.63
CA VAL A 35 8.12 -21.86 -2.26
C VAL A 35 7.55 -20.44 -2.26
N SER A 36 6.55 -20.20 -1.41
CA SER A 36 5.95 -18.87 -1.22
C SER A 36 7.01 -17.88 -0.69
N PRO A 37 7.14 -16.67 -1.26
CA PRO A 37 7.99 -15.62 -0.70
C PRO A 37 7.38 -14.95 0.55
N VAL A 38 6.16 -15.36 0.95
CA VAL A 38 5.45 -14.84 2.12
C VAL A 38 5.38 -15.92 3.19
N THR A 39 5.95 -15.62 4.35
CA THR A 39 5.99 -16.46 5.55
C THR A 39 5.13 -15.80 6.63
N PRO A 40 3.87 -16.26 6.82
CA PRO A 40 2.98 -15.68 7.82
C PRO A 40 3.39 -16.03 9.27
N GLY A 41 4.27 -17.00 9.49
CA GLY A 41 4.59 -17.55 10.80
C GLY A 41 3.65 -18.67 11.23
N ALA A 42 3.95 -19.33 12.35
CA ALA A 42 3.13 -20.43 12.87
C ALA A 42 1.74 -19.93 13.27
N ALA A 43 0.69 -20.73 13.00
CA ALA A 43 -0.68 -20.36 13.35
C ALA A 43 -0.80 -20.07 14.85
N GLY A 44 -1.41 -18.92 15.19
CA GLY A 44 -1.56 -18.46 16.58
C GLY A 44 -0.36 -17.68 17.15
N SER A 45 0.77 -17.61 16.45
CA SER A 45 1.90 -16.76 16.87
C SER A 45 1.61 -15.27 16.70
N GLU A 46 2.37 -14.41 17.40
CA GLU A 46 2.29 -12.95 17.25
C GLU A 46 2.54 -12.51 15.80
N HIS A 47 3.54 -13.12 15.15
CA HIS A 47 3.85 -12.86 13.74
C HIS A 47 2.67 -13.19 12.82
N PHE A 48 1.95 -14.29 13.09
CA PHE A 48 0.77 -14.68 12.35
C PHE A 48 -0.37 -13.68 12.49
N TRP A 49 -0.66 -13.23 13.72
CA TRP A 49 -1.70 -12.23 13.95
C TRP A 49 -1.35 -10.88 13.33
N ASN A 50 -0.08 -10.44 13.42
CA ASN A 50 0.38 -9.22 12.77
C ASN A 50 0.24 -9.30 11.25
N HIS A 51 0.66 -10.41 10.64
CA HIS A 51 0.50 -10.62 9.20
C HIS A 51 -0.97 -10.63 8.79
N ARG A 52 -1.82 -11.36 9.55
CA ARG A 52 -3.25 -11.47 9.27
C ARG A 52 -3.95 -10.12 9.36
N SER A 53 -3.69 -9.36 10.42
CA SER A 53 -4.22 -8.01 10.61
C SER A 53 -3.82 -7.09 9.47
N PHE A 54 -2.54 -7.10 9.06
CA PHE A 54 -2.07 -6.30 7.93
C PHE A 54 -2.81 -6.62 6.63
N VAL A 55 -2.99 -7.91 6.31
CA VAL A 55 -3.72 -8.34 5.11
C VAL A 55 -5.19 -7.92 5.17
N VAL A 56 -5.85 -8.09 6.31
CA VAL A 56 -7.26 -7.73 6.51
C VAL A 56 -7.46 -6.21 6.39
N CYS A 57 -6.62 -5.40 7.06
CA CYS A 57 -6.70 -3.95 6.96
C CYS A 57 -6.49 -3.46 5.53
N ARG A 58 -5.52 -4.02 4.81
CA ARG A 58 -5.26 -3.65 3.41
C ARG A 58 -6.42 -4.02 2.50
N ALA A 59 -7.01 -5.20 2.70
CA ALA A 59 -8.19 -5.64 1.96
C ALA A 59 -9.41 -4.74 2.24
N ALA A 60 -9.61 -4.35 3.50
CA ALA A 60 -10.68 -3.44 3.89
C ALA A 60 -10.53 -2.05 3.24
N ILE A 61 -9.32 -1.48 3.24
CA ILE A 61 -9.05 -0.19 2.59
C ILE A 61 -9.31 -0.27 1.08
N TRP A 62 -8.84 -1.35 0.43
CA TRP A 62 -9.08 -1.56 -1.00
C TRP A 62 -10.57 -1.70 -1.30
N LEU A 63 -11.29 -2.54 -0.56
CA LEU A 63 -12.73 -2.75 -0.73
C LEU A 63 -13.51 -1.45 -0.52
N ALA A 64 -13.16 -0.66 0.50
CA ALA A 64 -13.78 0.65 0.72
C ALA A 64 -13.54 1.59 -0.47
N CYS A 65 -12.32 1.65 -1.02
CA CYS A 65 -12.03 2.50 -2.17
C CYS A 65 -12.79 2.07 -3.44
N VAL A 66 -12.90 0.76 -3.68
CA VAL A 66 -13.64 0.22 -4.83
C VAL A 66 -15.15 0.42 -4.66
N ALA A 67 -15.70 0.15 -3.48
CA ALA A 67 -17.13 0.29 -3.20
C ALA A 67 -17.63 1.74 -3.30
N ARG A 68 -16.77 2.72 -3.01
CA ARG A 68 -17.07 4.16 -3.17
C ARG A 68 -17.29 4.60 -4.61
N VAL A 69 -16.89 3.79 -5.60
CA VAL A 69 -17.11 4.11 -7.02
C VAL A 69 -18.61 3.97 -7.39
N PRO A 70 -19.26 2.80 -7.20
CA PRO A 70 -20.69 2.64 -7.45
C PRO A 70 -21.57 3.21 -6.33
N PHE A 71 -21.06 3.33 -5.09
CA PHE A 71 -21.82 3.83 -3.94
C PHE A 71 -21.16 5.07 -3.29
N PRO A 72 -21.30 6.27 -3.87
CA PRO A 72 -20.74 7.50 -3.30
C PRO A 72 -21.29 7.85 -1.91
N SER A 73 -22.44 7.29 -1.52
CA SER A 73 -23.06 7.46 -0.20
C SER A 73 -22.20 6.94 0.96
N ILE A 74 -21.23 6.07 0.68
CA ILE A 74 -20.26 5.58 1.67
C ILE A 74 -19.44 6.73 2.26
N ASP A 75 -19.23 7.82 1.51
CA ASP A 75 -18.49 9.00 1.95
C ASP A 75 -19.10 9.65 3.21
N ARG A 76 -20.40 9.43 3.48
CA ARG A 76 -21.07 9.91 4.69
C ARG A 76 -20.52 9.29 5.98
N TRP A 77 -20.02 8.06 5.89
CA TRP A 77 -19.51 7.29 7.03
C TRP A 77 -18.02 7.51 7.28
N LEU A 78 -17.33 8.19 6.36
CA LEU A 78 -15.92 8.53 6.48
C LEU A 78 -15.76 9.83 7.29
N VAL A 79 -14.75 9.86 8.17
CA VAL A 79 -14.50 11.02 9.03
C VAL A 79 -13.92 12.18 8.19
N PRO A 80 -14.56 13.36 8.22
CA PRO A 80 -14.06 14.52 7.51
C PRO A 80 -12.92 15.22 8.26
N ILE A 81 -11.83 15.56 7.56
CA ILE A 81 -10.73 16.40 8.07
C ILE A 81 -10.63 17.69 7.24
N PRO A 82 -11.28 18.80 7.64
CA PRO A 82 -11.51 19.99 6.79
C PRO A 82 -10.27 20.65 6.18
N PHE A 83 -9.17 20.71 6.93
CA PHE A 83 -7.91 21.35 6.50
C PHE A 83 -7.28 20.67 5.27
N LEU A 84 -7.59 19.39 5.05
CA LEU A 84 -6.99 18.60 3.98
C LEU A 84 -7.73 18.74 2.63
N TRP A 85 -8.73 19.62 2.52
CA TRP A 85 -9.61 19.70 1.34
C TRP A 85 -9.29 20.83 0.37
N ALA A 86 -8.21 21.59 0.61
CA ALA A 86 -7.72 22.50 -0.41
C ALA A 86 -7.32 21.69 -1.65
N GLY A 87 -7.80 22.07 -2.84
CA GLY A 87 -7.54 21.32 -4.08
C GLY A 87 -6.05 21.05 -4.33
N LYS A 88 -5.18 21.99 -3.93
CA LYS A 88 -3.72 21.84 -3.96
C LYS A 88 -3.21 20.71 -3.04
N VAL A 89 -3.74 20.63 -1.81
CA VAL A 89 -3.39 19.60 -0.82
C VAL A 89 -3.83 18.21 -1.29
N MET A 90 -5.02 18.12 -1.90
CA MET A 90 -5.52 16.87 -2.46
C MET A 90 -4.65 16.36 -3.62
N MET A 91 -4.27 17.24 -4.55
CA MET A 91 -3.40 16.87 -5.67
C MET A 91 -1.99 16.50 -5.20
N PHE A 92 -1.48 17.17 -4.17
CA PHE A 92 -0.23 16.82 -3.52
C PHE A 92 -0.28 15.41 -2.91
N GLY A 93 -1.38 15.05 -2.24
CA GLY A 93 -1.57 13.68 -1.72
C GLY A 93 -1.62 12.61 -2.80
N VAL A 94 -2.28 12.89 -3.93
CA VAL A 94 -2.28 12.02 -5.13
C VAL A 94 -0.87 11.83 -5.68
N PHE A 95 -0.13 12.92 -5.83
CA PHE A 95 1.26 12.87 -6.27
C PHE A 95 2.12 12.05 -5.31
N LEU A 96 1.99 12.27 -4.01
CA LEU A 96 2.76 11.56 -2.98
C LEU A 96 2.46 10.06 -2.97
N LEU A 97 1.19 9.67 -3.15
CA LEU A 97 0.77 8.27 -3.32
C LEU A 97 1.42 7.63 -4.54
N ALA A 98 1.33 8.30 -5.70
CA ALA A 98 1.90 7.79 -6.95
C ALA A 98 3.44 7.66 -6.87
N ALA A 99 4.12 8.70 -6.40
CA ALA A 99 5.57 8.72 -6.24
C ALA A 99 6.05 7.64 -5.25
N SER A 100 5.33 7.45 -4.14
CA SER A 100 5.63 6.41 -3.16
C SER A 100 5.46 5.02 -3.76
N PHE A 101 4.40 4.78 -4.53
CA PHE A 101 4.18 3.49 -5.20
C PHE A 101 5.27 3.19 -6.22
N VAL A 102 5.63 4.15 -7.08
CA VAL A 102 6.73 4.00 -8.03
C VAL A 102 8.04 3.65 -7.31
N SER A 103 8.35 4.36 -6.22
CA SER A 103 9.53 4.10 -5.40
C SER A 103 9.52 2.69 -4.81
N ILE A 104 8.38 2.23 -4.29
CA ILE A 104 8.21 0.86 -3.76
C ILE A 104 8.43 -0.18 -4.86
N VAL A 105 7.90 0.05 -6.07
CA VAL A 105 8.10 -0.85 -7.22
C VAL A 105 9.58 -0.93 -7.58
N LEU A 106 10.27 0.21 -7.68
CA LEU A 106 11.71 0.26 -7.96
C LEU A 106 12.53 -0.47 -6.89
N ILE A 107 12.20 -0.29 -5.61
CA ILE A 107 12.84 -1.00 -4.49
C ILE A 107 12.56 -2.51 -4.57
N HIS A 108 11.34 -2.94 -4.92
CA HIS A 108 11.02 -4.37 -5.12
C HIS A 108 11.80 -4.99 -6.28
N ILE A 109 11.95 -4.25 -7.38
CA ILE A 109 12.76 -4.66 -8.53
C ILE A 109 14.23 -4.73 -8.12
N PHE A 110 14.74 -3.77 -7.35
CA PHE A 110 16.12 -3.73 -6.86
C PHE A 110 16.44 -4.93 -5.95
N MET A 111 15.55 -5.27 -5.01
CA MET A 111 15.70 -6.45 -4.17
C MET A 111 15.66 -7.76 -4.96
N ARG A 112 15.06 -7.76 -6.16
CA ARG A 112 14.91 -8.92 -7.05
C ARG A 112 14.39 -10.15 -6.30
N GLN A 113 15.33 -11.04 -6.03
CA GLN A 113 15.20 -12.38 -5.49
C GLN A 113 15.31 -12.41 -3.96
N GLU A 114 15.85 -11.37 -3.35
CA GLU A 114 16.02 -11.29 -1.89
C GLU A 114 14.83 -10.66 -1.17
N TRP A 115 13.76 -10.31 -1.90
CA TRP A 115 12.53 -9.85 -1.27
C TRP A 115 11.69 -11.04 -0.79
N HIS A 116 11.33 -10.97 0.49
CA HIS A 116 10.44 -11.89 1.18
C HIS A 116 9.59 -11.08 2.15
N SER A 117 8.41 -11.59 2.48
CA SER A 117 7.53 -11.00 3.48
C SER A 117 7.48 -11.91 4.69
N GLY A 118 7.87 -11.41 5.86
CA GLY A 118 7.98 -12.19 7.09
C GLY A 118 9.44 -12.54 7.42
N ILE A 119 9.62 -13.20 8.56
CA ILE A 119 10.93 -13.67 9.03
C ILE A 119 11.02 -15.15 8.69
N ASP A 120 11.97 -15.52 7.84
CA ASP A 120 12.30 -16.89 7.52
C ASP A 120 13.65 -17.21 8.19
N PRO A 121 13.74 -18.17 9.12
CA PRO A 121 15.00 -18.52 9.77
C PRO A 121 16.09 -18.95 8.78
N GLU A 122 15.71 -19.46 7.61
CA GLU A 122 16.62 -19.95 6.58
C GLU A 122 16.94 -18.90 5.51
N ARG A 123 16.30 -17.72 5.54
CA ARG A 123 16.42 -16.66 4.51
C ARG A 123 16.21 -15.25 5.10
N PRO A 124 16.97 -14.22 4.68
CA PRO A 124 17.74 -14.15 3.43
C PRO A 124 19.17 -14.65 3.56
N ARG A 125 19.71 -15.21 2.47
CA ARG A 125 21.11 -15.66 2.41
C ARG A 125 22.11 -14.51 2.24
N ARG A 126 21.62 -13.32 1.87
CA ARG A 126 22.45 -12.13 1.61
C ARG A 126 21.76 -10.85 2.09
N LEU A 127 22.47 -10.05 2.87
CA LEU A 127 22.04 -8.72 3.26
C LEU A 127 22.34 -7.72 2.13
N ILE A 128 21.33 -6.91 1.75
CA ILE A 128 21.48 -5.84 0.77
C ILE A 128 21.74 -4.53 1.52
N THR A 129 22.88 -3.88 1.27
CA THR A 129 23.28 -2.62 1.91
C THR A 129 23.53 -1.48 0.91
N THR A 130 23.34 -1.73 -0.40
CA THR A 130 23.60 -0.76 -1.46
C THR A 130 22.32 -0.12 -2.00
N GLY A 131 22.45 1.00 -2.73
CA GLY A 131 21.34 1.70 -3.33
C GLY A 131 20.36 2.25 -2.28
N PRO A 132 19.04 2.03 -2.39
CA PRO A 132 18.06 2.52 -1.41
C PRO A 132 18.32 2.05 0.03
N PHE A 133 18.95 0.88 0.20
CA PHE A 133 19.27 0.31 1.50
C PHE A 133 20.48 0.96 2.20
N ALA A 134 21.25 1.78 1.46
CA ALA A 134 22.30 2.61 2.06
C ALA A 134 21.71 3.84 2.78
N LEU A 135 20.55 4.33 2.33
CA LEU A 135 19.87 5.49 2.92
C LEU A 135 19.01 5.12 4.13
N SER A 136 18.40 3.92 4.13
CA SER A 136 17.58 3.42 5.21
C SER A 136 17.64 1.90 5.26
N ARG A 137 17.61 1.32 6.46
CA ARG A 137 17.49 -0.15 6.63
C ARG A 137 16.18 -0.70 6.07
N ASN A 138 15.15 0.15 5.97
CA ASN A 138 13.78 -0.22 5.65
C ASN A 138 13.15 0.76 4.62
N PRO A 139 13.73 0.91 3.42
CA PRO A 139 13.35 1.96 2.48
C PRO A 139 11.90 1.80 2.00
N THR A 140 11.42 0.56 1.82
CA THR A 140 10.01 0.28 1.48
C THR A 140 9.04 0.82 2.53
N PHE A 141 9.34 0.66 3.82
CA PHE A 141 8.47 1.13 4.90
C PHE A 141 8.45 2.65 5.01
N VAL A 142 9.55 3.33 4.68
CA VAL A 142 9.58 4.80 4.57
C VAL A 142 8.62 5.26 3.47
N CYS A 143 8.67 4.64 2.29
CA CYS A 143 7.73 4.96 1.21
C CYS A 143 6.28 4.65 1.57
N ILE A 144 6.01 3.58 2.34
CA ILE A 144 4.65 3.27 2.81
C ILE A 144 4.15 4.37 3.76
N GLN A 145 4.98 4.85 4.68
CA GLN A 145 4.61 5.95 5.58
C GLN A 145 4.31 7.24 4.80
N LEU A 146 5.12 7.57 3.79
CA LEU A 146 4.85 8.69 2.89
C LEU A 146 3.53 8.53 2.14
N ALA A 147 3.23 7.32 1.64
CA ALA A 147 1.95 7.02 1.00
C ALA A 147 0.76 7.20 1.96
N GLN A 148 0.90 6.81 3.23
CA GLN A 148 -0.14 6.98 4.25
C GLN A 148 -0.44 8.46 4.50
N VAL A 149 0.59 9.32 4.57
CA VAL A 149 0.41 10.78 4.67
C VAL A 149 -0.38 11.32 3.48
N GLY A 150 -0.08 10.84 2.27
CA GLY A 150 -0.82 11.22 1.06
C GLY A 150 -2.26 10.70 1.01
N PHE A 151 -2.55 9.56 1.63
CA PHE A 151 -3.90 8.97 1.67
C PHE A 151 -4.87 9.73 2.57
N PHE A 152 -4.42 10.19 3.74
CA PHE A 152 -5.27 10.88 4.71
C PHE A 152 -5.71 12.28 4.26
N SER A 153 -5.09 12.85 3.22
CA SER A 153 -5.36 14.22 2.77
C SER A 153 -6.66 14.40 1.99
N ARG A 154 -7.70 13.58 2.22
CA ARG A 154 -8.82 13.46 1.26
C ARG A 154 -10.15 12.96 1.84
N CYS A 155 -11.04 13.84 2.28
CA CYS A 155 -12.45 13.50 2.48
C CYS A 155 -13.35 14.73 2.71
N ARG A 156 -13.86 15.38 1.67
CA ARG A 156 -14.72 16.57 1.80
C ARG A 156 -16.09 16.21 2.39
N ARG A 157 -16.38 16.65 3.63
CA ARG A 157 -17.77 16.86 4.10
C ARG A 157 -18.12 18.30 3.77
N CYS A 158 -18.84 18.50 2.67
CA CYS A 158 -19.60 19.74 2.52
C CYS A 158 -20.69 19.71 3.59
N LEU A 159 -20.52 20.52 4.63
CA LEU A 159 -21.64 21.10 5.37
C LEU A 159 -22.48 21.89 4.35
N ARG A 160 -23.50 21.26 3.80
CA ARG A 160 -24.78 21.83 3.35
C ARG A 160 -25.73 20.69 3.04
#